data_AF-A0A7C3NAJ6-F1
#
_entry.id   AF-A0A7C3NAJ6-F1
#
_cell.length_a   1.000
_cell.length_b   1.000
_cell.length_c   1.000
_cell.angle_alpha   90.00
_cell.angle_beta   90.00
_cell.angle_gamma   90.00
#
_symmetry.space_group_name_H-M   'P 1'
#
loop_
_entity.id
_entity.type
_entity.pdbx_description
1 polymer ?
#
loop_
_entity_poly.entity_id
_entity_poly.type
_entity_poly.pdbx_seq_one_letter_code
_entity_poly.pdbx_strand_id
1 'polypeptide(L)'
;MIDACRRGDVDAYLNCFTGDLRERLEKLASEQGKEKFSDYLKEMLQPIKNIALQQPKGFAKGDQAIVADFVFADRTEQQTFWVRRTKEGWKIVGVEAIKPVPVLVPYGTPVKGL
;
A
#
# COMPACT_ATOMS: atom_id res chain seq x y z
N MET A 1 -1.26 -3.95 -7.74
CA MET A 1 -0.54 -2.73 -7.32
C MET A 1 0.94 -2.99 -7.05
N ILE A 2 1.32 -3.79 -6.03
CA ILE A 2 2.73 -4.04 -5.68
C ILE A 2 3.57 -4.56 -6.85
N ASP A 3 3.06 -5.52 -7.61
CA ASP A 3 3.82 -6.05 -8.76
C ASP A 3 3.99 -5.03 -9.88
N ALA A 4 3.03 -4.11 -10.05
CA ALA A 4 3.17 -3.00 -10.98
C ALA A 4 4.29 -2.05 -10.51
N CYS A 5 4.36 -1.75 -9.22
CA CYS A 5 5.45 -0.95 -8.67
C CYS A 5 6.82 -1.62 -8.87
N ARG A 6 6.93 -2.92 -8.60
CA ARG A 6 8.20 -3.68 -8.78
C ARG A 6 8.71 -3.63 -10.22
N ARG A 7 7.79 -3.63 -11.19
CA ARG A 7 8.12 -3.52 -12.61
C ARG A 7 8.27 -2.07 -13.10
N GLY A 8 7.89 -1.09 -12.29
CA GLY A 8 7.74 0.30 -12.71
C GLY A 8 6.66 0.50 -13.77
N ASP A 9 5.65 -0.36 -13.80
CA ASP A 9 4.55 -0.31 -14.76
C ASP A 9 3.52 0.73 -14.30
N VAL A 10 3.67 1.94 -14.82
CA VAL A 10 2.85 3.11 -14.44
C VAL A 10 1.37 2.89 -14.78
N ASP A 11 1.07 2.32 -15.96
CA ASP A 11 -0.32 2.17 -16.39
C ASP A 11 -1.03 1.10 -15.55
N ALA A 12 -0.36 -0.03 -15.29
CA ALA A 12 -0.92 -1.07 -14.42
C ALA A 12 -1.05 -0.58 -12.96
N TYR A 13 -0.15 0.28 -12.50
CA TYR A 13 -0.25 0.91 -11.19
C TYR A 13 -1.48 1.82 -11.11
N LEU A 14 -1.62 2.78 -12.02
CA LEU A 14 -2.76 3.71 -12.07
C LEU A 14 -4.09 2.99 -12.24
N ASN A 15 -4.11 1.88 -13.00
CA ASN A 15 -5.30 1.05 -13.18
C ASN A 15 -5.77 0.38 -11.88
N CYS A 16 -4.94 0.30 -10.84
CA CYS A 16 -5.37 -0.19 -9.52
C CYS A 16 -6.27 0.82 -8.79
N PHE A 17 -6.30 2.08 -9.20
CA PHE A 17 -7.02 3.17 -8.53
C PHE A 17 -8.25 3.62 -9.33
N THR A 18 -9.15 4.35 -8.67
CA THR A 18 -10.29 5.03 -9.31
C THR A 18 -10.68 6.30 -8.54
N GLY A 19 -11.56 7.12 -9.12
CA GLY A 19 -12.00 8.40 -8.56
C GLY A 19 -10.88 9.43 -8.42
N ASP A 20 -11.08 10.42 -7.55
CA ASP A 20 -10.16 11.55 -7.33
C ASP A 20 -8.73 11.11 -7.01
N LEU A 21 -8.55 9.98 -6.31
CA LEU A 21 -7.23 9.46 -6.00
C LEU A 21 -6.47 9.07 -7.28
N ARG A 22 -7.16 8.44 -8.23
CA ARG A 22 -6.57 8.10 -9.54
C ARG A 22 -6.18 9.36 -10.30
N GLU A 23 -7.07 10.34 -10.38
CA GLU A 23 -6.81 11.60 -11.11
C GLU A 23 -5.58 12.34 -10.55
N ARG A 24 -5.43 12.37 -9.22
CA ARG A 24 -4.24 12.95 -8.57
C ARG A 24 -2.95 12.19 -8.92
N LEU A 25 -3.00 10.86 -8.94
CA LEU A 25 -1.84 10.04 -9.31
C LEU A 25 -1.50 10.17 -10.80
N GLU A 26 -2.50 10.25 -11.68
CA GLU A 26 -2.33 10.50 -13.11
C GLU A 26 -1.69 11.88 -13.36
N LYS A 27 -2.17 12.91 -12.65
CA LYS A 27 -1.57 14.25 -12.70
C LYS A 27 -0.11 14.22 -12.24
N LEU A 28 0.18 13.58 -11.10
CA LEU A 28 1.55 13.46 -10.59
C LEU A 28 2.47 12.73 -11.59
N ALA A 29 2.01 11.64 -12.18
CA ALA A 29 2.76 10.89 -13.19
C ALA A 29 2.99 11.71 -14.46
N SER A 30 2.02 12.52 -14.88
CA SER A 30 2.14 13.44 -16.01
C SER A 30 3.16 14.55 -15.73
N GLU A 31 3.10 15.16 -14.53
CA GLU A 31 4.00 16.24 -14.12
C GLU A 31 5.46 15.79 -13.97
N GLN A 32 5.70 14.60 -13.41
CA GLN A 32 7.05 14.05 -13.26
C GLN A 32 7.59 13.44 -14.57
N GLY A 33 6.69 13.02 -15.46
CA GLY A 33 7.00 12.18 -16.60
C GLY A 33 7.01 10.69 -16.24
N LYS A 34 6.56 9.87 -17.18
CA LYS A 34 6.33 8.42 -16.98
C LYS A 34 7.59 7.66 -16.55
N GLU A 35 8.77 8.02 -17.06
CA GLU A 35 10.03 7.37 -16.71
C GLU A 35 10.42 7.64 -15.25
N LYS A 36 10.43 8.90 -14.82
CA LYS A 36 10.70 9.26 -13.42
C LYS A 36 9.69 8.65 -12.47
N PHE A 37 8.42 8.63 -12.85
CA PHE A 37 7.38 7.98 -12.04
C PHE A 37 7.59 6.46 -11.97
N SER A 38 8.02 5.81 -13.06
CA SER A 38 8.38 4.39 -13.08
C SER A 38 9.50 4.08 -12.09
N ASP A 39 10.55 4.90 -12.06
CA ASP A 39 11.67 4.71 -11.15
C ASP A 39 11.28 5.00 -9.70
N TYR A 40 10.48 6.05 -9.46
CA TYR A 40 9.88 6.31 -8.15
C TYR A 40 9.10 5.09 -7.63
N LEU A 41 8.31 4.42 -8.47
CA LEU A 41 7.57 3.23 -8.07
C LEU A 41 8.48 2.06 -7.65
N LYS A 42 9.61 1.88 -8.35
CA LYS A 42 10.60 0.84 -8.03
C LYS A 42 11.34 1.19 -6.73
N GLU A 43 11.76 2.43 -6.59
CA GLU A 43 12.46 2.95 -5.40
C GLU A 43 11.60 2.87 -4.14
N MET A 44 10.29 3.13 -4.26
CA MET A 44 9.34 3.03 -3.16
C MET A 44 9.31 1.62 -2.53
N LEU A 45 9.50 0.57 -3.34
CA LEU A 45 9.47 -0.82 -2.85
C LEU A 45 10.85 -1.40 -2.49
N GLN A 46 11.94 -0.81 -2.97
CA GLN A 46 13.32 -1.26 -2.69
C GLN A 46 13.62 -1.53 -1.21
N PRO A 47 13.29 -0.63 -0.25
CA PRO A 47 13.65 -0.84 1.15
C PRO A 47 12.73 -1.84 1.88
N ILE A 48 11.63 -2.27 1.25
CA ILE A 48 10.62 -3.14 1.86
C ILE A 48 11.10 -4.60 1.82
N LYS A 49 11.23 -5.21 2.99
CA LYS A 49 11.65 -6.60 3.16
C LYS A 49 10.48 -7.58 3.05
N ASN A 50 9.29 -7.18 3.51
CA ASN A 50 8.11 -8.02 3.45
C ASN A 50 6.83 -7.17 3.40
N ILE A 51 5.75 -7.76 2.91
CA ILE A 51 4.42 -7.17 2.88
C ILE A 51 3.45 -8.22 3.40
N ALA A 52 2.80 -7.94 4.53
CA ALA A 52 1.72 -8.78 5.04
C ALA A 52 0.37 -8.10 4.76
N LEU A 53 -0.63 -8.88 4.34
CA LEU A 53 -1.98 -8.39 4.10
C LEU A 53 -2.92 -8.99 5.15
N GLN A 54 -3.70 -8.13 5.78
CA GLN A 54 -4.75 -8.54 6.70
C GLN A 54 -6.07 -8.63 5.92
N GLN A 55 -6.73 -9.78 6.01
CA GLN A 55 -8.03 -9.95 5.37
C GLN A 55 -9.08 -9.04 6.00
N PRO A 56 -9.99 -8.45 5.19
CA PRO A 56 -11.14 -7.73 5.72
C PRO A 56 -11.97 -8.66 6.61
N LYS A 57 -12.36 -8.19 7.81
CA LYS A 57 -13.29 -8.90 8.70
C LYS A 57 -14.71 -8.77 8.18
N GLY A 58 -15.01 -9.44 7.07
CA GLY A 58 -16.34 -9.54 6.46
C GLY A 58 -16.52 -8.70 5.19
N PHE A 59 -17.36 -9.22 4.30
CA PHE A 59 -17.76 -8.55 3.05
C PHE A 59 -19.05 -7.76 3.27
N ALA A 60 -18.95 -6.59 3.89
CA ALA A 60 -20.08 -5.66 3.94
C ALA A 60 -20.38 -5.08 2.54
N LYS A 61 -21.61 -4.59 2.32
CA LYS A 61 -21.94 -3.79 1.13
C LYS A 61 -21.22 -2.44 1.24
N GLY A 62 -20.50 -2.04 0.19
CA GLY A 62 -19.78 -0.78 0.13
C GLY A 62 -18.26 -0.97 0.01
N ASP A 63 -17.51 0.03 0.46
CA ASP A 63 -16.05 0.01 0.45
C ASP A 63 -15.51 -0.90 1.55
N GLN A 64 -14.43 -1.59 1.25
CA GLN A 64 -13.78 -2.54 2.15
C GLN A 64 -12.37 -2.06 2.48
N ALA A 65 -11.98 -2.20 3.74
CA ALA A 65 -10.62 -1.89 4.17
C ALA A 65 -9.72 -3.12 4.00
N ILE A 66 -8.62 -2.95 3.27
CA ILE A 66 -7.48 -3.88 3.25
C ILE A 66 -6.35 -3.21 4.02
N VAL A 67 -5.83 -3.88 5.03
CA VAL A 67 -4.68 -3.39 5.79
C VAL A 67 -3.43 -4.11 5.30
N ALA A 68 -2.42 -3.34 4.90
CA ALA A 68 -1.12 -3.85 4.52
C ALA A 68 -0.07 -3.39 5.53
N ASP A 69 0.71 -4.34 6.03
CA ASP A 69 1.88 -4.08 6.86
C ASP A 69 3.13 -4.15 5.98
N PHE A 70 3.76 -3.00 5.75
CA PHE A 70 5.03 -2.86 5.03
C PHE A 70 6.18 -2.97 6.02
N VAL A 71 6.95 -4.04 5.92
CA VAL A 71 8.05 -4.35 6.83
C VAL A 71 9.36 -3.86 6.23
N PHE A 72 10.00 -2.92 6.92
CA PHE A 72 11.33 -2.41 6.63
C PHE A 72 12.35 -3.06 7.58
N ALA A 73 13.63 -2.72 7.44
CA ALA A 73 14.68 -3.28 8.29
C ALA A 73 14.60 -2.77 9.75
N ASP A 74 14.13 -1.53 9.94
CA ASP A 74 14.11 -0.80 11.20
C ASP A 74 12.70 -0.61 11.78
N ARG A 75 11.66 -0.78 10.97
CA ARG A 75 10.27 -0.52 11.36
C ARG A 75 9.25 -1.28 10.53
N THR A 76 8.01 -1.28 11.01
CA THR A 76 6.84 -1.70 10.23
C THR A 76 5.88 -0.53 10.11
N GLU A 77 5.45 -0.24 8.89
CA GLU A 77 4.44 0.77 8.59
C GLU A 77 3.15 0.09 8.18
N GLN A 78 2.03 0.51 8.77
CA GLN A 78 0.71 0.02 8.43
C GLN A 78 -0.01 1.03 7.55
N GLN A 79 -0.59 0.54 6.45
CA GLN A 79 -1.39 1.35 5.52
C GLN A 79 -2.73 0.69 5.26
N THR A 80 -3.80 1.47 5.41
CA THR A 80 -5.17 1.04 5.10
C THR A 80 -5.55 1.52 3.70
N PHE A 81 -5.95 0.57 2.85
CA PHE A 81 -6.49 0.82 1.53
C PHE A 81 -8.00 0.59 1.54
N TRP A 82 -8.77 1.59 1.13
CA TRP A 82 -10.19 1.44 0.86
C TRP A 82 -10.39 0.96 -0.56
N VAL A 83 -11.05 -0.19 -0.73
CA VAL A 83 -11.29 -0.81 -2.04
C VAL A 83 -12.78 -0.95 -2.32
N ARG A 84 -13.14 -0.78 -3.59
CA ARG A 84 -14.51 -0.94 -4.10
C ARG A 84 -14.53 -1.93 -5.25
N ARG A 85 -15.55 -2.80 -5.29
CA ARG A 85 -15.82 -3.63 -6.46
C ARG A 85 -16.51 -2.79 -7.53
N THR A 86 -15.84 -2.64 -8.67
CA THR A 86 -16.35 -1.95 -9.87
C THR A 86 -16.66 -2.94 -10.98
N LYS A 87 -17.16 -2.47 -12.13
CA LYS A 87 -17.33 -3.31 -13.33
C LYS A 87 -16.01 -3.85 -13.88
N GLU A 88 -14.90 -3.15 -13.63
CA GLU A 88 -13.54 -3.53 -14.03
C GLU A 88 -12.81 -4.38 -12.98
N GLY A 89 -13.51 -4.80 -11.93
CA GLY A 89 -12.93 -5.49 -10.78
C GLY A 89 -12.67 -4.56 -9.59
N TRP A 90 -11.83 -5.02 -8.67
CA TRP A 90 -11.51 -4.28 -7.44
C TRP A 90 -10.58 -3.11 -7.73
N LYS A 91 -10.92 -1.93 -7.22
CA LYS A 91 -10.14 -0.70 -7.34
C LYS A 91 -9.95 -0.07 -5.96
N ILE A 92 -8.80 0.57 -5.76
CA ILE A 92 -8.50 1.39 -4.60
C ILE A 92 -9.19 2.75 -4.80
N VAL A 93 -10.08 3.10 -3.88
CA VAL A 93 -10.83 4.37 -3.85
C VAL A 93 -10.26 5.37 -2.86
N GLY A 94 -9.43 4.91 -1.92
CA GLY A 94 -8.82 5.74 -0.90
C GLY A 94 -7.67 5.05 -0.18
N VAL A 95 -6.79 5.84 0.40
CA VAL A 95 -5.67 5.39 1.21
C VAL A 95 -5.63 6.24 2.47
N GLU A 96 -5.58 5.61 3.64
CA GLU A 96 -5.39 6.34 4.89
C GLU A 96 -3.92 6.75 5.07
N ALA A 97 -3.69 7.74 5.93
CA ALA A 97 -2.34 8.09 6.34
C ALA A 97 -1.62 6.88 6.96
N ILE A 98 -0.33 6.74 6.65
CA ILE A 98 0.52 5.67 7.16
C ILE A 98 0.61 5.79 8.69
N LYS A 99 0.45 4.67 9.39
CA LYS A 99 0.58 4.58 10.85
C LYS A 99 1.78 3.69 11.19
N PRO A 100 2.78 4.17 11.97
CA PRO A 100 3.85 3.30 12.44
C PRO A 100 3.26 2.24 13.39
N VAL A 101 3.65 0.98 13.23
CA VAL A 101 3.27 -0.09 14.15
C VAL A 101 4.23 -0.04 15.35
N PRO A 102 3.74 0.18 16.58
CA PRO A 102 4.62 0.22 17.75
C PRO A 102 5.26 -1.14 17.98
N VAL A 103 6.57 -1.14 18.24
CA VAL A 103 7.30 -2.33 18.65
C VAL A 103 6.83 -2.69 20.06
N LEU A 104 5.96 -3.71 20.15
CA LEU A 104 5.28 -4.07 21.41
C LEU A 104 6.23 -4.57 22.50
N VAL A 105 7.44 -5.01 22.16
CA VAL A 105 8.45 -5.45 23.13
C VAL A 105 9.86 -5.09 22.63
N PRO A 106 10.61 -4.24 23.35
CA PRO A 106 12.02 -4.00 23.05
C PRO A 106 12.82 -5.31 23.10
N TYR A 107 13.73 -5.49 22.15
CA TYR A 107 14.70 -6.57 22.18
C TYR A 107 15.46 -6.55 23.53
N GLY A 108 15.49 -7.68 24.23
CA GLY A 108 16.10 -7.79 25.57
C GLY A 108 15.14 -7.65 26.76
N THR A 109 13.82 -7.55 26.55
CA THR A 109 12.84 -7.61 27.66
C THR A 109 12.76 -9.05 28.21
N PRO A 110 13.14 -9.31 29.47
CA PRO A 110 13.03 -10.63 30.06
C PRO A 110 11.58 -11.10 30.08
N VAL A 111 11.34 -12.32 29.58
CA VAL A 111 10.01 -12.95 29.69
C VAL A 111 9.82 -13.36 31.15
N LYS A 112 8.93 -12.66 31.88
CA LYS A 112 8.59 -13.07 33.24
C LYS A 112 7.70 -14.31 33.19
N GLY A 113 8.28 -15.47 33.50
CA GLY A 113 7.57 -16.68 33.92
C GLY A 113 7.44 -17.77 32.87
N LEU A 114 8.32 -18.77 32.96
CA LEU A 114 8.00 -20.19 32.75
C LEU A 114 8.36 -20.93 34.05
#